data_AF-T1J003-F1
#
_entry.id   AF-T1J003-F1
#
_cell.length_a   1.000
_cell.length_b   1.000
_cell.length_c   1.000
_cell.angle_alpha   90.00
_cell.angle_beta   90.00
_cell.angle_gamma   90.00
#
_symmetry.space_group_name_H-M   'P 1'
#
loop_
_entity.id
_entity.type
_entity.pdbx_description
1 polymer ?
#
loop_
_entity_poly.entity_id
_entity_poly.type
_entity_poly.pdbx_seq_one_letter_code
_entity_poly.pdbx_strand_id
1 'polypeptide(L)'
;MLRSTLFFLALVPFLAYANIHEDVLHDGPCPTPPAAKTDVQIDDITGRWLAVRSNYELLNDPWTRRECFEVEITKDGTSLLTTTRYRDPNTFAGLLNKKYVPVENDPGRFHAYKKNQLDGTYFPFDWTYSLIKVQGDVLLEYACKNTGNKHRSFWRTWARHLPASQDEQELVQIVKDNEDSREMLPYIHTNCDYKLV
;
A
#
# COMPACT_ATOMS: atom_id res chain seq x y z
N MET A 1 35.19 30.78 -35.31
CA MET A 1 34.58 30.78 -33.97
C MET A 1 33.09 30.58 -34.13
N LEU A 2 32.55 29.47 -33.61
CA LEU A 2 31.16 29.20 -33.19
C LEU A 2 30.93 27.68 -33.29
N ARG A 3 31.26 26.97 -32.22
CA ARG A 3 30.87 25.57 -31.97
C ARG A 3 30.51 25.47 -30.49
N SER A 4 29.38 26.06 -30.10
CA SER A 4 28.94 26.00 -28.69
C SER A 4 27.42 25.99 -28.50
N THR A 5 26.62 25.76 -29.54
CA THR A 5 25.15 25.89 -29.45
C THR A 5 24.41 24.60 -29.77
N LEU A 6 24.97 23.44 -29.41
CA LEU A 6 24.34 22.14 -29.70
C LEU A 6 24.48 21.11 -28.57
N PHE A 7 24.64 21.58 -27.33
CA PHE A 7 24.74 20.69 -26.15
C PHE A 7 23.64 20.88 -25.09
N PHE A 8 22.69 21.80 -25.31
CA PHE A 8 21.63 22.07 -24.32
C PHE A 8 20.26 21.44 -24.61
N LEU A 9 20.08 20.72 -25.73
CA LEU A 9 18.80 20.09 -26.10
C LEU A 9 18.71 18.58 -25.81
N ALA A 10 19.80 17.95 -25.37
CA ALA A 10 19.82 16.50 -25.09
C ALA A 10 19.54 16.12 -23.63
N LEU A 11 19.39 17.10 -22.72
CA LEU A 11 19.21 16.84 -21.27
C LEU A 11 17.77 17.05 -20.75
N VAL A 12 16.85 17.52 -21.59
CA VAL A 12 15.44 17.72 -21.21
C VAL A 12 14.57 16.44 -21.20
N PRO A 13 14.84 15.35 -21.95
CA PRO A 13 13.96 14.18 -21.89
C PRO A 13 14.18 13.31 -20.64
N PHE A 14 15.29 13.46 -19.91
CA PHE A 14 15.59 12.63 -18.73
C PHE A 14 14.97 13.13 -17.42
N LEU A 15 14.44 14.37 -17.40
CA LEU A 15 13.78 14.93 -16.21
C LEU A 15 12.25 14.82 -16.25
N ALA A 16 11.68 14.30 -17.35
CA ALA A 16 10.23 14.30 -17.61
C ALA A 16 9.55 12.92 -17.53
N TYR A 17 10.25 11.85 -17.14
CA TYR A 17 9.65 10.52 -16.99
C TYR A 17 9.75 9.98 -15.56
N ALA A 18 9.26 10.77 -14.60
CA ALA A 18 8.44 10.20 -13.55
C ALA A 18 7.00 10.49 -13.97
N ASN A 19 6.41 9.60 -14.77
CA ASN A 19 4.96 9.63 -15.03
C ASN A 19 4.27 9.44 -13.68
N ILE A 20 3.97 10.54 -12.99
CA ILE A 20 2.88 10.55 -12.04
C ILE A 20 1.66 10.48 -12.94
N HIS A 21 1.08 9.29 -13.09
CA HIS A 21 -0.21 9.13 -13.76
C HIS A 21 -1.16 10.20 -13.17
N GLU A 22 -1.62 11.15 -13.98
CA GLU A 22 -2.42 12.29 -13.52
C GLU A 22 -3.72 11.82 -12.83
N ASP A 23 -4.18 10.61 -13.17
CA ASP A 23 -5.37 9.94 -12.61
C ASP A 23 -5.22 9.47 -11.15
N VAL A 24 -4.08 9.73 -10.50
CA VAL A 24 -3.73 9.18 -9.19
C VAL A 24 -3.92 10.17 -8.05
N LEU A 25 -4.02 11.47 -8.39
CA LEU A 25 -4.19 12.55 -7.44
C LEU A 25 -5.63 13.07 -7.47
N HIS A 26 -6.32 12.88 -6.35
CA HIS A 26 -7.65 13.39 -6.10
C HIS A 26 -7.58 14.78 -5.49
N ASP A 27 -8.51 15.65 -5.85
CA ASP A 27 -8.57 16.99 -5.27
C ASP A 27 -9.02 16.95 -3.79
N GLY A 28 -8.49 17.88 -3.01
CA GLY A 28 -8.76 17.99 -1.58
C GLY A 28 -7.85 17.12 -0.70
N PRO A 29 -7.94 17.27 0.63
CA PRO A 29 -7.21 16.44 1.56
C PRO A 29 -7.74 15.00 1.55
N CYS A 30 -6.95 14.08 2.10
CA CYS A 30 -7.37 12.72 2.38
C CYS A 30 -8.74 12.72 3.07
N PRO A 31 -9.74 12.00 2.54
CA PRO A 31 -11.01 11.86 3.21
C PRO A 31 -10.79 11.10 4.51
N THR A 32 -11.64 11.39 5.50
CA THR A 32 -11.78 10.50 6.65
C THR A 32 -12.35 9.18 6.12
N PRO A 33 -11.63 8.05 6.23
CA PRO A 33 -12.19 6.78 5.79
C PRO A 33 -13.46 6.45 6.59
N PRO A 34 -14.33 5.55 6.10
CA PRO A 34 -15.38 5.00 6.93
C PRO A 34 -14.79 4.52 8.25
N ALA A 35 -15.55 4.68 9.32
CA ALA A 35 -15.09 4.40 10.67
C ALA A 35 -14.39 3.05 10.71
N ALA A 36 -13.08 3.09 10.97
CA ALA A 36 -12.34 1.91 11.36
C ALA A 36 -13.10 1.25 12.50
N LYS A 37 -13.27 -0.08 12.47
CA LYS A 37 -13.90 -0.76 13.59
C LYS A 37 -13.09 -0.45 14.85
N THR A 38 -13.73 0.21 15.82
CA THR A 38 -13.15 0.58 17.11
C THR A 38 -12.68 -0.64 17.92
N ASP A 39 -13.13 -1.83 17.54
CA ASP A 39 -12.88 -3.07 18.26
C ASP A 39 -11.79 -3.95 17.64
N VAL A 40 -11.10 -3.52 16.57
CA VAL A 40 -10.00 -4.32 15.98
C VAL A 40 -8.87 -4.43 17.00
N GLN A 41 -8.64 -5.64 17.52
CA GLN A 41 -7.51 -5.88 18.41
C GLN A 41 -6.25 -6.01 17.57
N ILE A 42 -5.14 -5.48 18.08
CA ILE A 42 -3.83 -5.61 17.41
C ILE A 42 -3.48 -7.09 17.24
N ASP A 43 -3.93 -7.99 18.13
CA ASP A 43 -3.73 -9.44 17.97
C ASP A 43 -4.39 -10.00 16.71
N ASP A 44 -5.59 -9.52 16.33
CA ASP A 44 -6.36 -10.04 15.20
C ASP A 44 -5.63 -9.89 13.86
N ILE A 45 -4.73 -8.90 13.79
CA ILE A 45 -3.96 -8.55 12.59
C ILE A 45 -2.53 -9.08 12.61
N THR A 46 -2.03 -9.62 13.72
CA THR A 46 -0.66 -10.17 13.77
C THR A 46 -0.49 -11.43 12.93
N GLY A 47 0.73 -11.70 12.47
CA GLY A 47 1.07 -12.85 11.63
C GLY A 47 1.04 -12.52 10.14
N ARG A 48 0.98 -13.57 9.32
CA ARG A 48 1.10 -13.46 7.87
C ARG A 48 -0.22 -13.09 7.19
N TRP A 49 -0.12 -12.28 6.15
CA TRP A 49 -1.20 -11.86 5.25
C TRP A 49 -0.71 -11.80 3.79
N LEU A 50 -1.61 -12.13 2.85
CA LEU A 50 -1.40 -12.11 1.41
C LEU A 50 -2.33 -11.05 0.81
N ALA A 51 -1.80 -10.14 -0.01
CA ALA A 51 -2.63 -9.13 -0.65
C ALA A 51 -3.55 -9.79 -1.69
N VAL A 52 -4.86 -9.53 -1.67
CA VAL A 52 -5.82 -10.21 -2.55
C VAL A 52 -6.21 -9.31 -3.71
N ARG A 53 -6.82 -8.16 -3.43
CA ARG A 53 -7.17 -7.14 -4.43
C ARG A 53 -6.80 -5.74 -3.95
N SER A 54 -6.59 -4.83 -4.89
CA SER A 54 -6.46 -3.40 -4.60
C SER A 54 -6.83 -2.55 -5.80
N ASN A 55 -7.34 -1.35 -5.57
CA ASN A 55 -7.50 -0.33 -6.59
C ASN A 55 -6.28 0.61 -6.67
N TYR A 56 -5.13 0.17 -6.14
CA TYR A 56 -3.87 0.88 -6.24
C TYR A 56 -3.38 0.88 -7.70
N GLU A 57 -3.24 2.08 -8.26
CA GLU A 57 -2.91 2.33 -9.66
C GLU A 57 -1.66 1.59 -10.18
N LEU A 58 -0.67 1.28 -9.33
CA LEU A 58 0.52 0.54 -9.77
C LEU A 58 0.18 -0.91 -10.20
N LEU A 59 -1.00 -1.41 -9.88
CA LEU A 59 -1.47 -2.70 -10.38
C LEU A 59 -1.88 -2.66 -11.86
N ASN A 60 -2.16 -1.47 -12.41
CA ASN A 60 -2.52 -1.31 -13.83
C ASN A 60 -1.31 -1.36 -14.76
N ASP A 61 -0.11 -1.06 -14.25
CA ASP A 61 1.11 -0.98 -15.06
C ASP A 61 1.95 -2.27 -14.92
N PRO A 62 2.07 -3.10 -15.98
CA PRO A 62 2.85 -4.33 -15.94
C PRO A 62 4.32 -4.15 -15.59
N TRP A 63 4.89 -2.95 -15.77
CA TRP A 63 6.31 -2.67 -15.49
C TRP A 63 6.59 -2.35 -14.02
N THR A 64 5.57 -1.92 -13.29
CA THR A 64 5.67 -1.56 -11.86
C THR A 64 4.78 -2.43 -10.96
N ARG A 65 3.95 -3.30 -11.54
CA ARG A 65 3.07 -4.22 -10.83
C ARG A 65 3.86 -5.23 -10.02
N ARG A 66 3.64 -5.21 -8.71
CA ARG A 66 4.21 -6.19 -7.77
C ARG A 66 3.37 -7.46 -7.71
N GLU A 67 4.04 -8.59 -7.69
CA GLU A 67 3.45 -9.92 -7.59
C GLU A 67 3.89 -10.61 -6.28
N CYS A 68 3.24 -11.72 -5.90
CA CYS A 68 3.57 -12.49 -4.70
C CYS A 68 3.64 -11.64 -3.42
N PHE A 69 2.74 -10.67 -3.31
CA PHE A 69 2.80 -9.67 -2.25
C PHE A 69 2.33 -10.28 -0.93
N GLU A 70 3.29 -10.56 -0.05
CA GLU A 70 3.07 -11.10 1.30
C GLU A 70 3.60 -10.13 2.35
N VAL A 71 2.92 -10.09 3.49
CA VAL A 71 3.35 -9.30 4.65
C VAL A 71 3.25 -10.12 5.92
N GLU A 72 4.25 -9.99 6.77
CA GLU A 72 4.21 -10.45 8.14
C GLU A 72 4.09 -9.24 9.05
N ILE A 73 3.13 -9.28 9.98
CA ILE A 73 2.84 -8.20 10.93
C ILE A 73 3.18 -8.69 12.33
N THR A 74 4.09 -7.98 13.01
CA THR A 74 4.48 -8.27 14.40
C THR A 74 4.25 -7.06 15.30
N LYS A 75 4.08 -7.29 16.60
CA LYS A 75 3.88 -6.23 17.58
C LYS A 75 5.20 -5.66 18.07
N ASP A 76 5.22 -4.34 18.29
CA ASP A 76 6.30 -3.60 18.95
C ASP A 76 5.67 -2.60 19.93
N GLY A 77 5.35 -3.08 21.14
CA GLY A 77 4.52 -2.34 22.09
C GLY A 77 3.12 -2.08 21.53
N THR A 78 2.75 -0.81 21.40
CA THR A 78 1.49 -0.38 20.75
C THR A 78 1.61 -0.20 19.24
N SER A 79 2.83 -0.27 18.69
CA SER A 79 3.09 -0.16 17.26
C SER A 79 3.06 -1.54 16.59
N LEU A 80 2.99 -1.53 15.26
CA LEU A 80 3.19 -2.69 14.42
C LEU A 80 4.48 -2.55 13.62
N LEU A 81 5.21 -3.65 13.47
CA LEU A 81 6.27 -3.80 12.50
C LEU A 81 5.78 -4.70 11.38
N THR A 82 6.10 -4.34 10.15
CA THR A 82 5.78 -5.18 9.00
C THR A 82 7.02 -5.50 8.20
N THR A 83 7.15 -6.76 7.82
CA THR A 83 8.08 -7.21 6.80
C THR A 83 7.28 -7.64 5.58
N THR A 84 7.48 -6.96 4.46
CA THR A 84 6.78 -7.24 3.21
C THR A 84 7.76 -7.81 2.20
N ARG A 85 7.39 -8.94 1.59
CA ARG A 85 8.06 -9.50 0.41
C ARG A 85 7.15 -9.41 -0.81
N TYR A 86 7.74 -9.19 -1.95
CA TYR A 86 7.05 -9.17 -3.25
C TYR A 86 8.07 -9.45 -4.35
N ARG A 87 7.58 -9.71 -5.56
CA ARG A 87 8.37 -9.79 -6.78
C ARG A 87 8.06 -8.57 -7.63
N ASP A 88 9.07 -7.79 -8.01
CA ASP A 88 8.90 -6.79 -9.07
C ASP A 88 9.05 -7.48 -10.43
N PRO A 89 8.51 -6.91 -11.52
CA PRO A 89 8.71 -7.43 -12.87
C PRO A 89 10.19 -7.47 -13.27
N ASN A 90 10.97 -6.53 -12.73
CA ASN A 90 12.37 -6.30 -13.09
C ASN A 90 13.37 -6.77 -12.02
N THR A 91 12.91 -7.08 -10.80
CA THR A 91 13.77 -7.58 -9.72
C THR A 91 13.15 -8.82 -9.10
N PHE A 92 13.91 -9.92 -9.08
CA PHE A 92 13.40 -11.24 -8.73
C PHE A 92 12.85 -11.36 -7.29
N ALA A 93 13.19 -10.43 -6.39
CA ALA A 93 12.60 -10.33 -5.05
C ALA A 93 12.86 -8.96 -4.40
N GLY A 94 11.80 -8.31 -3.91
CA GLY A 94 11.82 -7.09 -3.11
C GLY A 94 11.52 -7.35 -1.64
N LEU A 95 12.09 -6.53 -0.76
CA LEU A 95 11.86 -6.56 0.69
C LEU A 95 11.63 -5.13 1.20
N LEU A 96 10.54 -4.92 1.94
CA LEU A 96 10.25 -3.65 2.62
C LEU A 96 10.01 -3.91 4.11
N ASN A 97 10.62 -3.07 4.94
CA ASN A 97 10.36 -3.06 6.38
C ASN A 97 9.73 -1.71 6.74
N LYS A 98 8.60 -1.75 7.43
CA LYS A 98 7.87 -0.56 7.87
C LYS A 98 7.50 -0.68 9.34
N LYS A 99 7.29 0.47 9.96
CA LYS A 99 6.69 0.62 11.29
C LYS A 99 5.39 1.40 11.15
N TYR A 100 4.34 0.96 11.82
CA TYR A 100 3.04 1.60 11.86
C TYR A 100 2.75 2.00 13.31
N VAL A 101 2.62 3.29 13.53
CA VAL A 101 2.38 3.87 14.87
C VAL A 101 0.92 4.31 14.93
N PRO A 102 0.13 3.91 15.93
CA PRO A 102 -1.26 4.34 16.07
C PRO A 102 -1.40 5.86 16.07
N VAL A 103 -2.46 6.36 15.44
CA VAL A 103 -2.84 7.77 15.52
C VAL A 103 -3.59 7.99 16.83
N GLU A 104 -3.18 9.01 17.59
CA GLU A 104 -3.82 9.35 18.85
C GLU A 104 -5.30 9.69 18.63
N ASN A 105 -6.19 9.11 19.44
CA ASN A 105 -7.65 9.31 19.38
C ASN A 105 -8.34 8.85 18.08
N ASP A 106 -7.69 8.09 17.20
CA ASP A 106 -8.28 7.53 15.97
C ASP A 106 -7.97 6.02 15.87
N PRO A 107 -8.74 5.16 16.60
CA PRO A 107 -8.49 3.73 16.66
C PRO A 107 -8.49 3.06 15.28
N GLY A 108 -7.56 2.13 15.05
CA GLY A 108 -7.41 1.44 13.77
C GLY A 108 -6.71 2.27 12.69
N ARG A 109 -6.31 3.51 12.98
CA ARG A 109 -5.51 4.35 12.09
C ARG A 109 -4.05 4.40 12.52
N PHE A 110 -3.14 4.39 11.55
CA PHE A 110 -1.70 4.31 11.76
C PHE A 110 -0.92 5.23 10.83
N HIS A 111 0.08 5.92 11.38
CA HIS A 111 1.13 6.58 10.60
C HIS A 111 2.18 5.55 10.17
N ALA A 112 2.51 5.53 8.89
CA ALA A 112 3.53 4.63 8.35
C ALA A 112 4.92 5.29 8.31
N TYR A 113 5.92 4.52 8.72
CA TYR A 113 7.32 4.87 8.69
C TYR A 113 8.09 3.81 7.92
N LYS A 114 9.09 4.22 7.13
CA LYS A 114 9.95 3.31 6.37
C LYS A 114 11.28 3.13 7.10
N LYS A 115 11.78 1.90 7.16
CA LYS A 115 13.12 1.62 7.69
C LYS A 115 14.19 2.10 6.71
N ASN A 116 15.13 2.91 7.17
CA ASN A 116 16.38 3.21 6.48
C ASN A 116 17.28 1.97 6.56
N GLN A 117 17.77 1.50 5.41
CA GLN A 117 18.60 0.30 5.33
C GLN A 117 20.02 0.53 5.87
N LEU A 118 20.49 1.78 5.90
CA LEU A 118 21.87 2.11 6.29
C LEU A 118 22.07 2.10 7.81
N ASP A 119 21.14 2.71 8.56
CA ASP A 119 21.25 2.91 10.00
C ASP A 119 20.14 2.22 10.81
N GLY A 120 19.16 1.61 10.14
CA GLY A 120 18.03 0.92 10.76
C GLY A 120 16.98 1.84 11.36
N THR A 121 17.11 3.16 11.24
CA THR A 121 16.15 4.14 11.77
C THR A 121 14.87 4.16 10.95
N TYR A 122 13.78 4.65 11.54
CA TYR A 122 12.48 4.78 10.87
C TYR A 122 12.15 6.25 10.61
N PHE A 123 11.83 6.59 9.36
CA PHE A 123 11.46 7.94 8.96
C PHE A 123 10.02 7.98 8.40
N PRO A 124 9.30 9.10 8.53
CA PRO A 124 7.93 9.23 8.04
C PRO A 124 7.83 8.89 6.55
N PHE A 125 6.82 8.10 6.19
CA PHE A 125 6.55 7.71 4.80
C PHE A 125 5.36 8.49 4.19
N ASP A 126 4.79 9.45 4.95
CA ASP A 126 3.63 10.31 4.63
C ASP A 126 2.35 9.57 4.21
N TRP A 127 2.28 8.27 4.48
CA TRP A 127 1.06 7.49 4.31
C TRP A 127 0.42 7.25 5.66
N THR A 128 -0.89 7.41 5.70
CA THR A 128 -1.73 6.97 6.81
C THR A 128 -2.56 5.78 6.36
N TYR A 129 -2.60 4.74 7.17
CA TYR A 129 -3.33 3.51 6.91
C TYR A 129 -4.45 3.36 7.94
N SER A 130 -5.61 2.89 7.50
CA SER A 130 -6.78 2.63 8.33
C SER A 130 -7.24 1.21 8.12
N LEU A 131 -7.39 0.46 9.20
CA LEU A 131 -8.00 -0.86 9.22
C LEU A 131 -9.51 -0.70 9.29
N ILE A 132 -10.19 -0.99 8.19
CA ILE A 132 -11.62 -0.72 8.05
C ILE A 132 -12.43 -1.86 8.68
N LYS A 133 -12.09 -3.10 8.31
CA LYS A 133 -12.77 -4.29 8.81
C LYS A 133 -11.83 -5.49 8.78
N VAL A 134 -11.84 -6.27 9.85
CA VAL A 134 -11.29 -7.62 9.90
C VAL A 134 -12.47 -8.58 10.04
N GLN A 135 -12.50 -9.64 9.25
CA GLN A 135 -13.56 -10.62 9.23
C GLN A 135 -12.96 -12.00 8.96
N GLY A 136 -12.87 -12.82 10.01
CA GLY A 136 -12.26 -14.15 9.91
C GLY A 136 -10.81 -14.07 9.43
N ASP A 137 -10.56 -14.67 8.27
CA ASP A 137 -9.24 -14.77 7.63
C ASP A 137 -8.97 -13.64 6.62
N VAL A 138 -9.84 -12.63 6.51
CA VAL A 138 -9.71 -11.50 5.58
C VAL A 138 -9.74 -10.15 6.29
N LEU A 139 -9.09 -9.14 5.69
CA LEU A 139 -9.16 -7.76 6.17
C LEU A 139 -9.20 -6.74 5.02
N LEU A 140 -9.79 -5.58 5.30
CA LEU A 140 -9.83 -4.42 4.41
C LEU A 140 -9.02 -3.27 5.01
N GLU A 141 -8.02 -2.80 4.26
CA GLU A 141 -7.28 -1.57 4.56
C GLU A 141 -7.66 -0.45 3.59
N TYR A 142 -7.60 0.76 4.10
CA TYR A 142 -7.55 1.99 3.31
C TYR A 142 -6.25 2.71 3.59
N ALA A 143 -5.59 3.21 2.55
CA ALA A 143 -4.37 3.99 2.68
C ALA A 143 -4.54 5.33 1.97
N CYS A 144 -4.06 6.40 2.60
CA CYS A 144 -4.08 7.73 2.00
C CYS A 144 -2.82 8.55 2.32
N LYS A 145 -2.39 9.37 1.36
CA LYS A 145 -1.28 10.31 1.45
C LYS A 145 -1.69 11.67 0.89
N ASN A 146 -1.54 12.73 1.68
CA ASN A 146 -1.69 14.10 1.20
C ASN A 146 -0.47 14.52 0.37
N THR A 147 -0.71 15.28 -0.69
CA THR A 147 0.29 15.89 -1.58
C THR A 147 -0.17 17.31 -1.91
N GLY A 148 0.20 18.28 -1.06
CA GLY A 148 -0.33 19.65 -1.15
C GLY A 148 -1.84 19.69 -0.90
N ASN A 149 -2.59 20.32 -1.81
CA ASN A 149 -4.07 20.39 -1.77
C ASN A 149 -4.76 19.18 -2.44
N LYS A 150 -3.99 18.15 -2.77
CA LYS A 150 -4.47 16.90 -3.36
C LYS A 150 -4.12 15.74 -2.44
N HIS A 151 -4.67 14.57 -2.73
CA HIS A 151 -4.30 13.34 -2.06
C HIS A 151 -4.24 12.15 -3.02
N ARG A 152 -3.56 11.09 -2.58
CA ARG A 152 -3.51 9.79 -3.23
C ARG A 152 -4.08 8.78 -2.26
N SER A 153 -4.95 7.89 -2.73
CA SER A 153 -5.56 6.86 -1.88
C SER A 153 -5.79 5.56 -2.61
N PHE A 154 -5.83 4.47 -1.85
CA PHE A 154 -6.25 3.16 -2.36
C PHE A 154 -6.83 2.30 -1.24
N TRP A 155 -7.60 1.31 -1.65
CA TRP A 155 -8.11 0.21 -0.83
C TRP A 155 -7.35 -1.06 -1.15
N ARG A 156 -7.19 -1.93 -0.16
CA ARG A 156 -6.62 -3.26 -0.38
C ARG A 156 -7.30 -4.28 0.53
N THR A 157 -7.63 -5.44 -0.03
CA THR A 157 -8.03 -6.61 0.74
C THR A 157 -6.82 -7.50 0.97
N TRP A 158 -6.76 -8.13 2.14
CA TRP A 158 -5.80 -9.18 2.45
C TRP A 158 -6.50 -10.44 2.94
N ALA A 159 -5.81 -11.58 2.81
CA ALA A 159 -6.26 -12.86 3.34
C ALA A 159 -5.10 -13.62 4.01
N ARG A 160 -5.42 -14.50 4.96
CA ARG A 160 -4.43 -15.41 5.58
C ARG A 160 -3.97 -16.50 4.61
N HIS A 161 -4.83 -16.90 3.69
CA HIS A 161 -4.56 -17.90 2.67
C HIS A 161 -5.16 -17.52 1.32
N LEU A 162 -4.64 -18.14 0.26
CA LEU A 162 -5.19 -18.05 -1.10
C LEU A 162 -5.68 -19.44 -1.53
N PRO A 163 -6.85 -19.56 -2.17
CA PRO A 163 -7.81 -18.49 -2.44
C PRO A 163 -8.40 -17.89 -1.15
N ALA A 164 -8.77 -16.61 -1.20
CA ALA A 164 -9.42 -15.92 -0.10
C ALA A 164 -10.83 -16.49 0.14
N SER A 165 -11.34 -16.37 1.36
CA SER A 165 -12.71 -16.77 1.70
C SER A 165 -13.77 -15.91 1.00
N GLN A 166 -15.03 -16.37 1.03
CA GLN A 166 -16.15 -15.63 0.44
C GLN A 166 -16.35 -14.25 1.07
N ASP A 167 -15.97 -14.09 2.34
CA ASP A 167 -16.04 -12.85 3.11
C ASP A 167 -15.24 -11.71 2.44
N GLU A 168 -14.24 -12.02 1.61
CA GLU A 168 -13.53 -11.00 0.83
C GLU A 168 -14.45 -10.22 -0.10
N GLN A 169 -15.48 -10.86 -0.67
CA GLN A 169 -16.43 -10.16 -1.55
C GLN A 169 -17.28 -9.16 -0.78
N GLU A 170 -17.60 -9.45 0.49
CA GLU A 170 -18.31 -8.51 1.36
C GLU A 170 -17.43 -7.28 1.65
N LEU A 171 -16.12 -7.47 1.81
CA LEU A 171 -15.18 -6.36 1.99
C LEU A 171 -15.09 -5.48 0.73
N VAL A 172 -15.10 -6.08 -0.45
CA VAL A 172 -15.13 -5.33 -1.73
C VAL A 172 -16.42 -4.52 -1.86
N GLN A 173 -17.55 -5.02 -1.33
CA GLN A 173 -18.80 -4.27 -1.34
C GLN A 173 -18.70 -2.98 -0.48
N ILE A 174 -18.03 -3.02 0.66
CA ILE A 174 -17.79 -1.83 1.51
C ILE A 174 -17.08 -0.72 0.72
N VAL A 175 -16.13 -1.06 -0.15
CA VAL A 175 -15.41 -0.07 -0.99
C VAL A 175 -16.40 0.68 -1.90
N LYS A 176 -17.31 -0.06 -2.55
CA LYS A 176 -18.34 0.52 -3.43
C LYS A 176 -19.35 1.37 -2.66
N ASP A 177 -19.73 0.92 -1.47
CA ASP A 177 -20.64 1.65 -0.59
C ASP A 177 -20.03 2.97 -0.08
N ASN A 178 -18.70 3.10 -0.14
CA ASN A 178 -17.97 4.34 0.13
C ASN A 178 -17.72 5.19 -1.13
N GLU A 179 -18.52 4.97 -2.17
CA GLU A 179 -18.52 5.73 -3.43
C GLU A 179 -17.19 5.66 -4.22
N ASP A 180 -16.29 4.73 -3.87
CA ASP A 180 -15.10 4.46 -4.65
C ASP A 180 -15.42 3.42 -5.73
N SER A 181 -15.68 3.91 -6.94
CA SER A 181 -16.02 3.09 -8.11
C SER A 181 -14.81 2.51 -8.83
N ARG A 182 -13.58 2.80 -8.38
CA ARG A 182 -12.36 2.28 -9.01
C ARG A 182 -12.30 0.77 -8.85
N GLU A 183 -11.92 0.09 -9.93
CA GLU A 183 -11.82 -1.37 -9.94
C GLU A 183 -10.77 -1.89 -8.95
N MET A 184 -11.16 -2.88 -8.14
CA MET A 184 -10.27 -3.60 -7.22
C MET A 184 -9.61 -4.78 -7.94
N LEU A 185 -8.41 -4.56 -8.47
CA LEU A 185 -7.69 -5.53 -9.29
C LEU A 185 -7.00 -6.60 -8.44
N PRO A 186 -6.95 -7.86 -8.88
CA PRO A 186 -6.30 -8.93 -8.15
C PRO A 186 -4.77 -8.82 -8.18
N TYR A 187 -4.14 -9.18 -7.07
CA TYR A 187 -2.70 -9.46 -7.03
C TYR A 187 -2.39 -10.79 -7.71
N ILE A 188 -1.27 -10.85 -8.42
CA ILE A 188 -0.78 -12.08 -9.05
C ILE A 188 -0.01 -12.89 -8.02
N HIS A 189 -0.42 -14.15 -7.86
CA HIS A 189 0.19 -15.10 -6.91
C HIS A 189 0.67 -16.40 -7.60
N THR A 190 0.91 -16.33 -8.90
CA THR A 190 1.38 -17.48 -9.68
C THR A 190 2.88 -17.70 -9.48
N ASN A 191 3.28 -18.94 -9.19
CA ASN A 191 4.67 -19.36 -8.97
C ASN A 191 5.37 -18.52 -7.86
N CYS A 192 4.72 -18.39 -6.72
CA CYS A 192 5.26 -17.68 -5.56
C CYS A 192 5.96 -18.62 -4.59
N ASP A 193 7.17 -18.25 -4.19
CA ASP A 193 7.94 -18.90 -3.13
C ASP A 193 7.80 -18.05 -1.86
N TYR A 194 6.71 -18.27 -1.12
CA TYR A 194 6.38 -17.52 0.11
C TYR A 194 7.35 -17.90 1.24
N LYS A 195 7.93 -16.90 1.92
CA LYS A 195 9.04 -17.13 2.88
C LYS A 195 8.74 -16.63 4.29
N LEU A 196 7.62 -15.97 4.48
CA LEU A 196 7.20 -15.47 5.79
C LEU A 196 6.37 -16.54 6.51
N VAL A 197 6.54 -16.67 7.82
CA VAL A 197 5.88 -17.68 8.67
C VAL A 197 5.12 -16.98 9.79
#